data_AF-H1V514-F1
#
_entry.id   AF-H1V514-F1
#
_cell.length_a   1.000
_cell.length_b   1.000
_cell.length_c   1.000
_cell.angle_alpha   90.00
_cell.angle_beta   90.00
_cell.angle_gamma   90.00
#
_symmetry.space_group_name_H-M   'P 1'
#
loop_
_entity.id
_entity.type
_entity.pdbx_description
1 polymer ?
#
loop_
_entity_poly.entity_id
_entity_poly.type
_entity_poly.pdbx_seq_one_letter_code
_entity_poly.pdbx_strand_id
1 'polypeptide(L)'
;MGGLWTNVFNFVTAQWSLVSPDWGRTSRQDRLHVHEPSWHRYVRASESRTIRPVGIVPHLTRGAVTNPWGFINGEGGPAIFDRAEQADEAPSVTVDFGQNTVGILSISFAGSSSASSTLPGENGKNSKDDGYGRPGIRLAFSETLRFLSNVSDFSRSYNGDTITPGSDQIAVPKDPYVWMAKHGCQHRDAADGKGQVCADGLHGFRYLRIYLDALPADSPHAVPYGRVEISNLSLALSAFHGTPDTFKGWFECSDEELTGWWFDGVYTNDLCVDTFRGSEDAEPRGAGSETLEGKVVIHDAPKRDRDPYVGDLAVAALTGYVSHGKGTVSEASRNVLADLAAHQRGDGWIPPASM
;
A
#
# COMPACT_ATOMS: atom_id res chain seq x y z
N MET A 1 54.79 8.26 -33.12
CA MET A 1 54.04 7.22 -32.37
C MET A 1 53.30 7.93 -31.26
N GLY A 2 51.98 8.07 -31.41
CA GLY A 2 51.09 8.67 -30.42
C GLY A 2 50.11 7.63 -29.90
N GLY A 3 49.71 7.79 -28.65
CA GLY A 3 48.77 6.95 -27.90
C GLY A 3 49.31 6.72 -26.49
N LEU A 4 48.52 6.60 -25.42
CA LEU A 4 47.07 6.66 -25.23
C LEU A 4 46.91 6.72 -23.68
N TRP A 5 46.07 7.63 -23.17
CA TRP A 5 45.15 7.47 -22.03
C TRP A 5 45.68 7.37 -20.59
N THR A 6 45.18 8.25 -19.71
CA THR A 6 44.51 7.83 -18.47
C THR A 6 43.54 8.91 -17.98
N ASN A 7 42.23 8.62 -18.01
CA ASN A 7 41.20 9.36 -17.27
C ASN A 7 41.12 8.79 -15.84
N VAL A 8 41.07 9.66 -14.84
CA VAL A 8 40.99 9.31 -13.42
C VAL A 8 39.52 9.33 -12.99
N PHE A 9 39.00 8.18 -12.55
CA PHE A 9 37.78 8.07 -11.77
C PHE A 9 38.10 8.41 -10.31
N ASN A 10 37.39 9.39 -9.73
CA ASN A 10 37.39 9.63 -8.29
C ASN A 10 36.18 8.91 -7.66
N PHE A 11 36.45 7.87 -6.89
CA PHE A 11 35.51 7.24 -5.97
C PHE A 11 35.85 7.77 -4.57
N VAL A 12 34.95 8.51 -3.93
CA VAL A 12 35.15 8.96 -2.55
C VAL A 12 34.20 8.17 -1.65
N THR A 13 34.72 7.11 -1.03
CA THR A 13 34.12 6.49 0.15
C THR A 13 34.64 7.21 1.39
N ALA A 14 33.86 8.15 1.92
CA ALA A 14 34.21 8.83 3.18
C ALA A 14 33.73 8.00 4.37
N GLN A 15 34.62 7.16 4.91
CA GLN A 15 34.65 6.84 6.34
C GLN A 15 35.91 7.48 6.91
N TRP A 16 35.81 8.14 8.06
CA TRP A 16 36.71 8.10 9.23
C TRP A 16 36.39 9.30 10.13
N SER A 17 35.99 8.97 11.37
CA SER A 17 35.85 9.87 12.51
C SER A 17 37.22 10.18 13.13
N LEU A 18 37.24 11.28 13.91
CA LEU A 18 38.33 11.85 14.73
C LEU A 18 39.24 12.86 14.03
N VAL A 19 38.97 14.15 14.28
CA VAL A 19 39.84 15.13 14.97
C VAL A 19 39.11 16.48 14.99
N SER A 20 38.79 16.99 16.19
CA SER A 20 38.49 18.41 16.38
C SER A 20 39.79 19.21 16.44
N PRO A 21 39.82 20.41 15.86
CA PRO A 21 40.36 21.53 16.61
C PRO A 21 39.45 22.77 16.53
N ASP A 22 39.14 23.26 17.71
CA ASP A 22 38.53 24.56 17.99
C ASP A 22 39.52 25.68 17.64
N TRP A 23 39.16 26.56 16.70
CA TRP A 23 39.80 27.86 16.51
C TRP A 23 38.80 28.90 16.01
N GLY A 24 38.56 29.92 16.84
CA GLY A 24 38.41 31.30 16.39
C GLY A 24 36.98 31.84 16.33
N ARG A 25 36.64 32.64 17.34
CA ARG A 25 35.51 33.58 17.36
C ARG A 25 35.30 34.28 16.01
N THR A 26 34.19 33.97 15.35
CA THR A 26 33.48 34.86 14.44
C THR A 26 32.05 35.06 14.93
N SER A 27 31.49 36.20 14.55
CA SER A 27 30.30 36.87 15.09
C SER A 27 29.07 35.98 15.33
N ARG A 28 28.37 36.24 16.45
CA ARG A 28 27.05 35.70 16.82
C ARG A 28 25.90 36.21 15.93
N GLN A 29 26.06 36.14 14.61
CA GLN A 29 25.06 36.63 13.65
C GLN A 29 25.06 35.91 12.31
N ASP A 30 25.42 34.63 12.28
CA ASP A 30 24.99 33.69 11.25
C ASP A 30 24.21 32.56 11.93
N ARG A 31 22.90 32.76 12.11
CA ARG A 31 22.01 31.63 12.36
C ARG A 31 21.88 30.86 11.05
N LEU A 32 22.77 29.89 10.88
CA LEU A 32 22.53 28.57 10.29
C LEU A 32 21.27 28.49 9.40
N HIS A 33 21.35 28.97 8.16
CA HIS A 33 20.67 28.28 7.09
C HIS A 33 21.46 26.99 6.86
N VAL A 34 21.07 25.92 7.55
CA VAL A 34 21.53 24.59 7.18
C VAL A 34 20.96 24.35 5.79
N HIS A 35 21.80 24.47 4.76
CA HIS A 35 21.41 24.07 3.43
C HIS A 35 21.16 22.56 3.48
N GLU A 36 19.90 22.18 3.25
CA GLU A 36 19.54 20.78 3.03
C GLU A 36 20.42 20.21 1.91
N PRO A 37 21.03 19.02 2.09
CA PRO A 37 21.79 18.35 1.05
C PRO A 37 20.99 18.27 -0.26
N SER A 38 21.62 18.56 -1.39
CA SER A 38 20.98 18.61 -2.71
C SER A 38 20.25 17.31 -3.07
N TRP A 39 20.76 16.17 -2.60
CA TRP A 39 20.19 14.86 -2.88
C TRP A 39 18.84 14.61 -2.19
N HIS A 40 18.49 15.33 -1.11
CA HIS A 40 17.23 15.13 -0.37
C HIS A 40 16.00 15.22 -1.28
N ARG A 41 16.04 16.05 -2.33
CA ARG A 41 14.94 16.23 -3.30
C ARG A 41 14.62 14.98 -4.13
N TYR A 42 15.53 14.01 -4.18
CA TYR A 42 15.34 12.77 -4.93
C TYR A 42 14.75 11.65 -4.06
N VAL A 43 14.74 11.80 -2.73
CA VAL A 43 14.11 10.82 -1.83
C VAL A 43 12.62 10.72 -2.17
N ARG A 44 12.17 9.48 -2.38
CA ARG A 44 10.80 9.19 -2.83
C ARG A 44 9.82 8.96 -1.70
N ALA A 45 10.29 8.63 -0.49
CA ALA A 45 9.43 8.39 0.65
C ALA A 45 8.51 9.60 0.91
N SER A 46 7.26 9.32 1.24
CA SER A 46 6.31 10.35 1.67
C SER A 46 6.80 11.05 2.93
N GLU A 47 6.38 12.30 3.16
CA GLU A 47 6.74 13.03 4.38
C GLU A 47 6.13 12.39 5.65
N SER A 48 5.05 11.63 5.49
CA SER A 48 4.32 10.96 6.57
C SER A 48 4.08 9.49 6.25
N ARG A 49 4.00 8.66 7.29
CA ARG A 49 3.54 7.26 7.19
C ARG A 49 2.03 7.15 6.93
N THR A 50 1.28 8.24 7.07
CA THR A 50 -0.11 8.31 6.62
C THR A 50 -0.13 8.95 5.24
N ILE A 51 -0.31 8.12 4.22
CA ILE A 51 -0.31 8.55 2.82
C ILE A 51 -1.74 8.90 2.42
N ARG A 52 -1.89 10.04 1.74
CA ARG A 52 -3.16 10.54 1.23
C ARG A 52 -3.15 10.50 -0.30
N PRO A 53 -4.31 10.32 -0.94
CA PRO A 53 -4.38 10.45 -2.39
C PRO A 53 -4.02 11.87 -2.83
N VAL A 54 -3.42 11.99 -4.01
CA VAL A 54 -3.04 13.29 -4.60
C VAL A 54 -4.06 13.78 -5.63
N GLY A 55 -4.92 12.90 -6.13
CA GLY A 55 -5.95 13.27 -7.09
C GLY A 55 -6.92 12.16 -7.46
N ILE A 56 -7.85 12.50 -8.36
CA ILE A 56 -8.70 11.53 -9.06
C ILE A 56 -8.30 11.47 -10.54
N VAL A 57 -8.71 10.42 -11.23
CA VAL A 57 -8.57 10.26 -12.68
C VAL A 57 -9.94 10.58 -13.32
N PRO A 58 -10.19 11.82 -13.78
CA PRO A 58 -11.56 12.28 -14.04
C PRO A 58 -12.27 11.50 -15.15
N HIS A 59 -11.53 11.14 -16.21
CA HIS A 59 -12.10 10.41 -17.36
C HIS A 59 -12.51 8.96 -17.03
N LEU A 60 -12.13 8.44 -15.86
CA LEU A 60 -12.54 7.13 -15.33
C LEU A 60 -13.63 7.22 -14.25
N THR A 61 -14.08 8.43 -13.92
CA THR A 61 -15.27 8.63 -13.08
C THR A 61 -16.52 8.35 -13.92
N ARG A 62 -17.48 7.59 -13.36
CA ARG A 62 -18.69 7.10 -14.05
C ARG A 62 -19.91 7.15 -13.13
N GLY A 63 -21.11 7.12 -13.70
CA GLY A 63 -22.37 7.12 -12.97
C GLY A 63 -22.63 8.38 -12.13
N ALA A 64 -23.60 8.29 -11.22
CA ALA A 64 -24.01 9.40 -10.37
C ALA A 64 -23.08 9.57 -9.15
N VAL A 65 -22.03 10.38 -9.33
CA VAL A 65 -21.12 10.83 -8.27
C VAL A 65 -21.21 12.35 -8.10
N THR A 66 -21.47 12.81 -6.88
CA THR A 66 -21.41 14.23 -6.51
C THR A 66 -20.18 14.50 -5.65
N ASN A 67 -19.53 15.66 -5.88
CA ASN A 67 -18.30 16.06 -5.19
C ASN A 67 -17.21 14.96 -5.16
N PRO A 68 -16.74 14.45 -6.31
CA PRO A 68 -15.78 13.33 -6.35
C PRO A 68 -14.41 13.65 -5.70
N TRP A 69 -14.13 14.92 -5.41
CA TRP A 69 -12.91 15.35 -4.71
C TRP A 69 -13.05 15.37 -3.18
N GLY A 70 -14.27 15.23 -2.65
CA GLY A 70 -14.57 15.39 -1.22
C GLY A 70 -13.77 14.46 -0.31
N PHE A 71 -13.38 13.26 -0.77
CA PHE A 71 -12.54 12.36 0.02
C PHE A 71 -11.03 12.66 -0.02
N ILE A 72 -10.59 13.62 -0.85
CA ILE A 72 -9.18 14.06 -0.96
C ILE A 72 -8.92 15.28 -0.09
N ASN A 73 -9.70 16.35 -0.29
CA ASN A 73 -9.47 17.65 0.36
C ASN A 73 -10.54 18.02 1.40
N GLY A 74 -11.65 17.28 1.47
CA GLY A 74 -12.78 17.59 2.37
C GLY A 74 -13.56 18.86 1.98
N GLU A 75 -13.19 19.53 0.89
CA GLU A 75 -13.84 20.76 0.46
C GLU A 75 -15.23 20.46 -0.10
N GLY A 76 -16.22 21.25 0.30
CA GLY A 76 -17.61 21.06 -0.16
C GLY A 76 -18.35 19.86 0.43
N GLY A 77 -17.74 19.12 1.37
CA GLY A 77 -18.35 17.96 2.04
C GLY A 77 -17.86 16.61 1.52
N PRO A 78 -18.53 15.49 1.85
CA PRO A 78 -18.14 14.16 1.39
C PRO A 78 -18.36 13.98 -0.12
N ALA A 79 -17.66 13.02 -0.71
CA ALA A 79 -18.03 12.47 -2.01
C ALA A 79 -19.25 11.57 -1.86
N ILE A 80 -20.25 11.74 -2.73
CA ILE A 80 -21.53 11.06 -2.66
C ILE A 80 -21.68 10.16 -3.88
N PHE A 81 -21.85 8.87 -3.64
CA PHE A 81 -22.18 7.87 -4.65
C PHE A 81 -23.67 7.56 -4.51
N ASP A 82 -24.43 7.67 -5.59
CA ASP A 82 -25.88 7.45 -5.58
C ASP A 82 -26.26 6.49 -6.71
N ARG A 83 -27.03 5.46 -6.39
CA ARG A 83 -27.55 4.49 -7.36
C ARG A 83 -28.94 4.07 -6.92
N ALA A 84 -29.97 4.44 -7.67
CA ALA A 84 -31.35 4.21 -7.24
C ALA A 84 -31.71 2.72 -7.33
N GLU A 85 -31.33 2.07 -8.44
CA GLU A 85 -31.63 0.67 -8.68
C GLU A 85 -30.40 -0.09 -9.20
N GLN A 86 -30.40 -1.42 -9.07
CA GLN A 86 -29.31 -2.26 -9.58
C GLN A 86 -29.12 -2.14 -11.10
N ALA A 87 -30.17 -1.80 -11.85
CA ALA A 87 -30.10 -1.64 -13.30
C ALA A 87 -29.33 -0.37 -13.73
N ASP A 88 -29.21 0.62 -12.84
CA ASP A 88 -28.47 1.85 -13.12
C ASP A 88 -26.97 1.59 -13.21
N GLU A 89 -26.26 2.45 -13.95
CA GLU A 89 -24.79 2.44 -14.01
C GLU A 89 -24.21 2.59 -12.59
N ALA A 90 -23.32 1.68 -12.20
CA ALA A 90 -22.66 1.75 -10.91
C ALA A 90 -21.78 3.02 -10.82
N PRO A 91 -22.05 3.94 -9.88
CA PRO A 91 -21.23 5.13 -9.72
C PRO A 91 -19.83 4.73 -9.24
N SER A 92 -18.81 5.34 -9.82
CA SER A 92 -17.41 4.98 -9.55
C SER A 92 -16.45 6.15 -9.68
N VAL A 93 -15.41 6.14 -8.85
CA VAL A 93 -14.29 7.09 -8.90
C VAL A 93 -12.97 6.33 -8.87
N THR A 94 -12.03 6.73 -9.73
CA THR A 94 -10.64 6.25 -9.69
C THR A 94 -9.76 7.30 -9.04
N VAL A 95 -9.01 6.88 -8.03
CA VAL A 95 -8.15 7.69 -7.18
C VAL A 95 -6.68 7.40 -7.52
N ASP A 96 -5.84 8.43 -7.55
CA ASP A 96 -4.39 8.35 -7.73
C ASP A 96 -3.68 8.72 -6.42
N PHE A 97 -2.87 7.81 -5.89
CA PHE A 97 -1.98 8.06 -4.75
C PHE A 97 -0.67 8.75 -5.13
N GLY A 98 -0.43 8.99 -6.42
CA GLY A 98 0.69 9.74 -6.96
C GLY A 98 1.93 8.89 -7.20
N GLN A 99 2.13 7.88 -6.36
CA GLN A 99 3.24 6.93 -6.45
C GLN A 99 2.76 5.54 -6.01
N ASN A 100 3.45 4.50 -6.49
CA ASN A 100 3.21 3.14 -5.99
C ASN A 100 3.58 3.08 -4.52
N THR A 101 2.75 2.47 -3.69
CA THR A 101 2.95 2.38 -2.24
C THR A 101 2.35 1.07 -1.72
N VAL A 102 2.54 0.79 -0.43
CA VAL A 102 2.02 -0.41 0.22
C VAL A 102 1.54 -0.12 1.63
N GLY A 103 0.36 -0.61 1.98
CA GLY A 103 -0.18 -0.33 3.30
C GLY A 103 -1.61 -0.81 3.52
N ILE A 104 -2.14 -0.44 4.69
CA ILE A 104 -3.52 -0.72 5.09
C ILE A 104 -4.39 0.50 4.77
N LEU A 105 -5.32 0.33 3.83
CA LEU A 105 -6.24 1.40 3.44
C LEU A 105 -7.27 1.64 4.56
N SER A 106 -7.56 2.91 4.83
CA SER A 106 -8.63 3.37 5.70
C SER A 106 -9.56 4.32 4.97
N ILE A 107 -10.87 4.08 5.08
CA ILE A 107 -11.91 4.90 4.45
C ILE A 107 -12.82 5.45 5.56
N SER A 108 -12.92 6.77 5.64
CA SER A 108 -13.87 7.43 6.55
C SER A 108 -15.17 7.69 5.81
N PHE A 109 -16.24 7.04 6.23
CA PHE A 109 -17.59 7.24 5.70
C PHE A 109 -18.35 8.26 6.56
N ALA A 110 -19.09 9.16 5.92
CA ALA A 110 -20.11 9.98 6.59
C ALA A 110 -21.41 9.20 6.83
N GLY A 111 -21.58 8.06 6.15
CA GLY A 111 -22.69 7.15 6.35
C GLY A 111 -23.23 6.59 5.03
N SER A 112 -24.36 5.92 5.12
CA SER A 112 -25.11 5.41 3.99
C SER A 112 -26.62 5.51 4.21
N SER A 113 -27.38 5.47 3.13
CA SER A 113 -28.81 5.26 3.19
C SER A 113 -29.23 4.31 2.08
N SER A 114 -30.10 3.36 2.39
CA SER A 114 -30.73 2.53 1.37
C SER A 114 -31.45 3.42 0.35
N ALA A 115 -31.47 3.01 -0.92
CA ALA A 115 -32.35 3.63 -1.89
C ALA A 115 -33.77 3.57 -1.31
N SER A 116 -34.55 4.65 -1.48
CA SER A 116 -35.93 4.70 -1.00
C SER A 116 -36.76 3.60 -1.66
N SER A 117 -36.74 2.39 -1.11
CA SER A 117 -37.78 1.41 -1.34
C SER A 117 -38.99 1.89 -0.55
N THR A 118 -39.76 2.78 -1.16
CA THR A 118 -41.18 2.86 -0.84
C THR A 118 -41.82 1.54 -1.26
N LEU A 119 -41.64 0.49 -0.46
CA LEU A 119 -42.65 -0.54 -0.35
C LEU A 119 -43.80 0.11 0.46
N PRO A 120 -45.02 0.21 -0.09
CA PRO A 120 -46.13 0.79 0.64
C PRO A 120 -46.48 -0.14 1.81
N GLY A 121 -46.13 0.23 3.04
CA GLY A 121 -46.71 -0.40 4.23
C GLY A 121 -45.94 -0.41 5.55
N GLU A 122 -44.63 -0.16 5.60
CA GLU A 122 -43.91 -0.31 6.88
C GLU A 122 -43.62 1.02 7.59
N ASN A 123 -44.45 1.28 8.60
CA ASN A 123 -44.28 2.36 9.56
C ASN A 123 -42.92 2.27 10.25
N GLY A 124 -42.22 3.40 10.25
CA GLY A 124 -40.92 3.58 10.88
C GLY A 124 -40.87 3.06 12.31
N LYS A 125 -40.14 1.96 12.49
CA LYS A 125 -39.49 1.62 13.76
C LYS A 125 -38.02 1.91 13.60
N ASN A 126 -37.46 2.67 14.54
CA ASN A 126 -36.02 2.77 14.75
C ASN A 126 -35.48 1.37 15.07
N SER A 127 -35.13 0.59 14.03
CA SER A 127 -34.46 -0.69 14.20
C SER A 127 -32.97 -0.45 14.32
N LYS A 128 -32.36 -0.98 15.38
CA LYS A 128 -30.91 -1.02 15.56
C LYS A 128 -30.22 -2.00 14.62
N ASP A 129 -30.99 -2.74 13.81
CA ASP A 129 -30.49 -3.52 12.69
C ASP A 129 -31.71 -3.85 11.83
N ASP A 130 -31.89 -3.15 10.71
CA ASP A 130 -33.11 -3.17 9.93
C ASP A 130 -33.35 -4.52 9.22
N GLY A 131 -32.39 -5.46 9.26
CA GLY A 131 -32.46 -6.72 8.51
C GLY A 131 -32.36 -6.55 6.99
N TYR A 132 -32.29 -5.31 6.50
CA TYR A 132 -32.05 -4.97 5.09
C TYR A 132 -30.56 -4.81 4.82
N GLY A 133 -30.11 -5.30 3.67
CA GLY A 133 -28.73 -5.15 3.24
C GLY A 133 -28.30 -3.70 3.13
N ARG A 134 -27.04 -3.43 3.48
CA ARG A 134 -26.45 -2.10 3.43
C ARG A 134 -25.91 -1.80 2.04
N PRO A 135 -25.90 -0.54 1.57
CA PRO A 135 -25.23 -0.19 0.32
C PRO A 135 -23.77 -0.70 0.31
N GLY A 136 -23.44 -1.46 -0.73
CA GLY A 136 -22.12 -2.03 -0.94
C GLY A 136 -21.15 -1.04 -1.58
N ILE A 137 -19.91 -1.03 -1.11
CA ILE A 137 -18.76 -0.48 -1.85
C ILE A 137 -17.83 -1.64 -2.20
N ARG A 138 -17.34 -1.62 -3.43
CA ARG A 138 -16.26 -2.51 -3.87
C ARG A 138 -15.02 -1.69 -4.24
N LEU A 139 -13.86 -2.27 -3.96
CA LEU A 139 -12.57 -1.65 -4.20
C LEU A 139 -11.70 -2.52 -5.12
N ALA A 140 -11.11 -1.90 -6.14
CA ALA A 140 -10.14 -2.54 -7.00
C ALA A 140 -8.84 -1.73 -7.02
N PHE A 141 -7.72 -2.43 -6.85
CA PHE A 141 -6.38 -1.87 -6.69
C PHE A 141 -5.51 -2.18 -7.91
N SER A 142 -4.64 -1.25 -8.29
CA SER A 142 -3.68 -1.49 -9.36
C SER A 142 -2.45 -0.60 -9.24
N GLU A 143 -1.29 -1.12 -9.65
CA GLU A 143 -0.07 -0.30 -9.77
C GLU A 143 -0.11 0.59 -11.02
N THR A 144 -0.92 0.22 -12.03
CA THR A 144 -1.02 0.94 -13.30
C THR A 144 -2.46 1.13 -13.77
N LEU A 145 -2.74 2.18 -14.54
CA LEU A 145 -4.07 2.36 -15.15
C LEU A 145 -4.39 1.29 -16.20
N ARG A 146 -3.39 0.67 -16.83
CA ARG A 146 -3.59 -0.32 -17.90
C ARG A 146 -4.34 -1.55 -17.44
N PHE A 147 -4.13 -1.97 -16.20
CA PHE A 147 -4.72 -3.19 -15.64
C PHE A 147 -5.80 -2.92 -14.60
N LEU A 148 -6.14 -1.65 -14.37
CA LEU A 148 -7.23 -1.28 -13.47
C LEU A 148 -8.58 -1.58 -14.14
N SER A 149 -9.40 -2.39 -13.47
CA SER A 149 -10.74 -2.75 -13.91
C SER A 149 -11.73 -2.73 -12.74
N ASN A 150 -12.86 -3.43 -12.83
CA ASN A 150 -13.76 -3.68 -11.69
C ASN A 150 -13.23 -4.79 -10.75
N VAL A 151 -12.03 -5.30 -11.01
CA VAL A 151 -11.25 -6.13 -10.07
C VAL A 151 -9.83 -5.60 -10.06
N SER A 152 -9.15 -5.84 -8.94
CA SER A 152 -7.74 -5.54 -8.76
C SER A 152 -6.89 -6.31 -9.78
N ASP A 153 -5.76 -5.71 -10.18
CA ASP A 153 -4.76 -6.35 -11.04
C ASP A 153 -4.04 -7.52 -10.35
N PHE A 154 -4.20 -7.61 -9.02
CA PHE A 154 -3.91 -8.77 -8.19
C PHE A 154 -4.89 -8.86 -7.02
N SER A 155 -5.26 -10.08 -6.66
CA SER A 155 -5.93 -10.42 -5.41
C SER A 155 -5.35 -11.73 -4.90
N ARG A 156 -5.29 -11.90 -3.58
CA ARG A 156 -4.78 -13.14 -2.95
C ARG A 156 -5.59 -14.37 -3.40
N SER A 157 -6.87 -14.17 -3.73
CA SER A 157 -7.74 -15.24 -4.18
C SER A 157 -7.43 -15.77 -5.58
N TYR A 158 -6.59 -15.06 -6.35
CA TYR A 158 -6.06 -15.59 -7.61
C TYR A 158 -5.00 -16.68 -7.39
N ASN A 159 -4.46 -16.75 -6.17
CA ASN A 159 -3.37 -17.64 -5.78
C ASN A 159 -3.75 -18.56 -4.60
N GLY A 160 -5.01 -18.90 -4.38
CA GLY A 160 -5.38 -19.99 -3.45
C GLY A 160 -6.09 -19.55 -2.17
N ASP A 161 -6.10 -18.25 -1.85
CA ASP A 161 -7.15 -17.72 -0.98
C ASP A 161 -8.52 -17.81 -1.70
N THR A 162 -9.63 -17.67 -0.97
CA THR A 162 -10.98 -17.84 -1.54
C THR A 162 -11.99 -16.81 -1.06
N ILE A 163 -11.56 -15.81 -0.30
CA ILE A 163 -12.45 -14.86 0.37
C ILE A 163 -12.91 -13.70 -0.52
N THR A 164 -12.17 -13.33 -1.56
CA THR A 164 -12.51 -12.20 -2.43
C THR A 164 -12.49 -12.61 -3.92
N PRO A 165 -13.48 -12.26 -4.75
CA PRO A 165 -13.39 -12.50 -6.19
C PRO A 165 -12.72 -11.29 -6.88
N GLY A 166 -11.52 -10.91 -6.43
CA GLY A 166 -10.71 -9.88 -7.07
C GLY A 166 -10.98 -8.43 -6.64
N SER A 167 -11.84 -8.17 -5.66
CA SER A 167 -12.11 -6.81 -5.16
C SER A 167 -12.39 -6.87 -3.67
N ASP A 168 -11.99 -5.89 -2.87
CA ASP A 168 -12.46 -5.82 -1.48
C ASP A 168 -13.93 -5.39 -1.44
N GLN A 169 -14.68 -5.85 -0.44
CA GLN A 169 -16.10 -5.57 -0.27
C GLN A 169 -16.38 -4.91 1.08
N ILE A 170 -17.31 -3.95 1.07
CA ILE A 170 -17.69 -3.17 2.24
C ILE A 170 -19.21 -3.04 2.26
N ALA A 171 -19.85 -3.46 3.35
CA ALA A 171 -21.24 -3.15 3.65
C ALA A 171 -21.29 -1.87 4.48
N VAL A 172 -21.63 -0.73 3.87
CA VAL A 172 -21.48 0.59 4.52
C VAL A 172 -22.60 0.83 5.55
N PRO A 173 -22.30 0.96 6.85
CA PRO A 173 -23.29 1.30 7.87
C PRO A 173 -23.94 2.66 7.64
N LYS A 174 -25.13 2.83 8.22
CA LYS A 174 -25.89 4.08 8.15
C LYS A 174 -25.14 5.26 8.77
N ASP A 175 -24.57 5.04 9.95
CA ASP A 175 -23.89 6.06 10.73
C ASP A 175 -22.42 6.22 10.31
N PRO A 176 -21.78 7.38 10.58
CA PRO A 176 -20.37 7.59 10.28
C PRO A 176 -19.49 6.49 10.88
N TYR A 177 -18.54 5.98 10.09
CA TYR A 177 -17.60 4.97 10.55
C TYR A 177 -16.30 5.02 9.76
N VAL A 178 -15.23 4.46 10.35
CA VAL A 178 -13.95 4.27 9.66
C VAL A 178 -13.77 2.79 9.37
N TRP A 179 -13.69 2.47 8.08
CA TRP A 179 -13.31 1.15 7.60
C TRP A 179 -11.80 1.03 7.52
N MET A 180 -11.27 -0.16 7.79
CA MET A 180 -9.88 -0.51 7.55
C MET A 180 -9.83 -1.80 6.76
N ALA A 181 -8.96 -1.88 5.75
CA ALA A 181 -8.70 -3.08 4.97
C ALA A 181 -8.01 -4.13 5.84
N LYS A 182 -8.81 -4.94 6.54
CA LYS A 182 -8.33 -6.09 7.32
C LYS A 182 -8.60 -7.35 6.52
N HIS A 183 -7.62 -8.24 6.44
CA HIS A 183 -7.79 -9.52 5.77
C HIS A 183 -8.90 -10.34 6.43
N GLY A 184 -9.74 -10.95 5.61
CA GLY A 184 -10.84 -11.81 6.02
C GLY A 184 -12.23 -11.21 5.78
N CYS A 185 -13.23 -11.89 6.34
CA CYS A 185 -14.64 -11.59 6.11
C CYS A 185 -15.34 -11.12 7.38
N GLN A 186 -16.25 -10.15 7.22
CA GLN A 186 -17.10 -9.66 8.31
C GLN A 186 -18.11 -10.72 8.77
N HIS A 187 -18.65 -11.51 7.83
CA HIS A 187 -19.61 -12.57 8.10
C HIS A 187 -19.01 -13.91 7.71
N ARG A 188 -18.70 -14.76 8.69
CA ARG A 188 -17.98 -16.04 8.46
C ARG A 188 -18.90 -17.27 8.40
N ASP A 189 -20.19 -17.09 8.66
CA ASP A 189 -21.18 -18.16 8.82
C ASP A 189 -22.04 -18.37 7.56
N ALA A 190 -21.58 -17.97 6.36
CA ALA A 190 -22.39 -18.12 5.16
C ALA A 190 -22.60 -19.61 4.82
N ALA A 191 -23.76 -19.90 4.21
CA ALA A 191 -24.27 -21.26 4.04
C ALA A 191 -23.37 -22.20 3.20
N ASP A 192 -22.43 -21.66 2.43
CA ASP A 192 -21.46 -22.38 1.61
C ASP A 192 -20.07 -22.50 2.25
N GLY A 193 -19.91 -22.05 3.50
CA GLY A 193 -18.64 -22.02 4.22
C GLY A 193 -17.67 -20.93 3.74
N LYS A 194 -18.09 -20.08 2.80
CA LYS A 194 -17.34 -18.91 2.37
C LYS A 194 -17.77 -17.72 3.21
N GLY A 195 -16.85 -16.82 3.55
CA GLY A 195 -17.26 -15.60 4.22
C GLY A 195 -17.94 -14.63 3.23
N GLN A 196 -18.67 -13.64 3.77
CA GLN A 196 -19.29 -12.55 3.02
C GLN A 196 -18.73 -11.22 3.52
N VAL A 197 -18.69 -10.24 2.62
CA VAL A 197 -18.13 -8.91 2.86
C VAL A 197 -16.70 -9.02 3.36
N CYS A 198 -15.81 -9.32 2.41
CA CYS A 198 -14.42 -9.69 2.66
C CYS A 198 -13.45 -8.68 2.04
N ALA A 199 -12.24 -8.64 2.58
CA ALA A 199 -11.14 -7.84 2.06
C ALA A 199 -9.83 -8.61 2.11
N ASP A 200 -8.92 -8.31 1.17
CA ASP A 200 -7.61 -8.94 1.08
C ASP A 200 -6.61 -8.40 2.11
N GLY A 201 -6.90 -7.26 2.74
CA GLY A 201 -6.04 -6.67 3.76
C GLY A 201 -5.01 -5.69 3.18
N LEU A 202 -3.73 -6.00 3.36
CA LEU A 202 -2.62 -5.19 2.83
C LEU A 202 -2.64 -5.14 1.30
N HIS A 203 -2.42 -3.97 0.71
CA HIS A 203 -2.36 -3.77 -0.73
C HIS A 203 -1.12 -2.99 -1.15
N GLY A 204 -0.47 -3.43 -2.24
CA GLY A 204 0.56 -2.68 -2.96
C GLY A 204 -0.03 -2.12 -4.25
N PHE A 205 -0.11 -0.79 -4.38
CA PHE A 205 -0.83 -0.14 -5.48
C PHE A 205 -0.47 1.35 -5.62
N ARG A 206 -0.92 1.94 -6.74
CA ARG A 206 -0.98 3.40 -6.93
C ARG A 206 -2.40 3.91 -7.15
N TYR A 207 -3.18 3.14 -7.89
CA TYR A 207 -4.54 3.49 -8.28
C TYR A 207 -5.56 2.65 -7.52
N LEU A 208 -6.61 3.31 -7.06
CA LEU A 208 -7.74 2.69 -6.38
C LEU A 208 -9.02 3.07 -7.11
N ARG A 209 -9.80 2.09 -7.54
CA ARG A 209 -11.16 2.28 -8.04
C ARG A 209 -12.16 1.96 -6.93
N ILE A 210 -13.00 2.93 -6.60
CA ILE A 210 -14.08 2.83 -5.62
C ILE A 210 -15.40 2.87 -6.39
N TYR A 211 -16.29 1.92 -6.15
CA TYR A 211 -17.58 1.90 -6.84
C TYR A 211 -18.71 1.33 -5.97
N LEU A 212 -19.91 1.90 -6.12
CA LEU A 212 -21.10 1.47 -5.41
C LEU A 212 -21.71 0.27 -6.14
N ASP A 213 -21.46 -0.90 -5.58
CA ASP A 213 -21.90 -2.19 -6.07
C ASP A 213 -21.74 -3.22 -4.94
N ALA A 214 -22.37 -4.38 -5.09
CA ALA A 214 -22.24 -5.49 -4.15
C ALA A 214 -22.19 -6.80 -4.93
N LEU A 215 -21.46 -7.78 -4.43
CA LEU A 215 -21.51 -9.12 -5.01
C LEU A 215 -22.86 -9.76 -4.68
N PRO A 216 -23.45 -10.55 -5.59
CA PRO A 216 -24.62 -11.35 -5.26
C PRO A 216 -24.40 -12.27 -4.06
N ALA A 217 -23.16 -12.75 -3.89
CA ALA A 217 -22.75 -13.59 -2.78
C ALA A 217 -22.71 -12.86 -1.42
N ASP A 218 -22.68 -11.53 -1.39
CA ASP A 218 -22.71 -10.76 -0.12
C ASP A 218 -24.13 -10.55 0.41
N SER A 219 -25.15 -11.05 -0.30
CA SER A 219 -26.54 -11.01 0.15
C SER A 219 -26.76 -11.91 1.38
N PRO A 220 -27.47 -11.47 2.42
CA PRO A 220 -28.27 -10.24 2.47
C PRO A 220 -27.54 -9.02 3.05
N HIS A 221 -26.24 -9.12 3.35
CA HIS A 221 -25.50 -8.09 4.09
C HIS A 221 -25.17 -6.84 3.27
N ALA A 222 -24.89 -6.99 1.98
CA ALA A 222 -24.65 -5.88 1.06
C ALA A 222 -25.61 -5.89 -0.15
N VAL A 223 -26.05 -4.71 -0.57
CA VAL A 223 -26.88 -4.49 -1.76
C VAL A 223 -26.19 -3.53 -2.74
N PRO A 224 -26.38 -3.69 -4.06
CA PRO A 224 -25.61 -2.96 -5.05
C PRO A 224 -26.13 -1.53 -5.32
N TYR A 225 -27.07 -1.02 -4.52
CA TYR A 225 -27.75 0.26 -4.71
C TYR A 225 -27.91 1.01 -3.38
N GLY A 226 -28.29 2.28 -3.46
CA GLY A 226 -28.44 3.21 -2.35
C GLY A 226 -27.52 4.42 -2.48
N ARG A 227 -27.28 5.08 -1.36
CA ARG A 227 -26.37 6.22 -1.25
C ARG A 227 -25.26 5.91 -0.26
N VAL A 228 -24.04 6.25 -0.64
CA VAL A 228 -22.84 6.16 0.20
C VAL A 228 -22.12 7.49 0.19
N GLU A 229 -21.71 7.96 1.38
CA GLU A 229 -20.98 9.21 1.55
C GLU A 229 -19.59 8.95 2.13
N ILE A 230 -18.54 9.35 1.40
CA ILE A 230 -17.14 9.13 1.77
C ILE A 230 -16.48 10.48 2.07
N SER A 231 -15.99 10.64 3.30
CA SER A 231 -15.35 11.87 3.78
C SER A 231 -13.84 11.89 3.60
N ASN A 232 -13.16 10.74 3.65
CA ASN A 232 -11.70 10.71 3.62
C ASN A 232 -11.14 9.35 3.19
N LEU A 233 -10.00 9.38 2.49
CA LEU A 233 -9.15 8.21 2.23
C LEU A 233 -7.75 8.44 2.81
N SER A 234 -7.19 7.40 3.43
CA SER A 234 -5.79 7.38 3.84
C SER A 234 -5.24 5.97 3.83
N LEU A 235 -3.92 5.84 3.66
CA LEU A 235 -3.19 4.59 3.72
C LEU A 235 -2.17 4.68 4.86
N ALA A 236 -2.16 3.71 5.76
CA ALA A 236 -1.06 3.56 6.71
C ALA A 236 0.06 2.75 6.03
N LEU A 237 1.20 3.39 5.74
CA LEU A 237 2.38 2.76 5.16
C LEU A 237 2.82 1.59 6.05
N SER A 238 2.94 0.40 5.46
CA SER A 238 3.39 -0.80 6.18
C SER A 238 4.91 -0.97 6.09
N ALA A 239 5.47 -0.77 4.89
CA ALA A 239 6.88 -0.97 4.62
C ALA A 239 7.83 0.04 5.30
N PHE A 240 9.12 -0.23 5.18
CA PHE A 240 10.19 0.62 5.66
C PHE A 240 10.06 2.04 5.09
N HIS A 241 10.14 3.02 5.99
CA HIS A 241 9.95 4.42 5.64
C HIS A 241 11.30 5.10 5.42
N GLY A 242 11.83 5.00 4.20
CA GLY A 242 13.14 5.53 3.80
C GLY A 242 13.20 7.05 3.69
N THR A 243 13.08 7.78 4.80
CA THR A 243 13.23 9.25 4.86
C THR A 243 14.71 9.68 4.80
N PRO A 244 15.04 10.95 4.48
CA PRO A 244 16.43 11.38 4.32
C PRO A 244 17.36 11.01 5.50
N ASP A 245 16.87 11.07 6.74
CA ASP A 245 17.63 10.72 7.94
C ASP A 245 17.99 9.22 8.06
N THR A 246 17.29 8.36 7.32
CA THR A 246 17.56 6.92 7.24
C THR A 246 18.68 6.57 6.29
N PHE A 247 19.02 7.44 5.34
CA PHE A 247 20.11 7.19 4.38
C PHE A 247 21.46 7.29 5.10
N LYS A 248 22.33 6.32 4.82
CA LYS A 248 23.74 6.26 5.25
C LYS A 248 24.71 6.31 4.07
N GLY A 249 24.21 6.08 2.86
CA GLY A 249 24.92 6.34 1.61
C GLY A 249 23.94 6.82 0.54
N TRP A 250 24.43 7.60 -0.42
CA TRP A 250 23.66 8.12 -1.54
C TRP A 250 24.52 8.22 -2.78
N PHE A 251 23.87 8.23 -3.94
CA PHE A 251 24.50 8.49 -5.23
C PHE A 251 23.95 9.80 -5.80
N GLU A 252 24.84 10.69 -6.23
CA GLU A 252 24.49 11.93 -6.92
C GLU A 252 25.55 12.19 -8.00
N CYS A 253 25.11 12.50 -9.21
CA CYS A 253 26.00 12.81 -10.33
C CYS A 253 25.45 13.97 -11.17
N SER A 254 26.21 14.40 -12.19
CA SER A 254 25.79 15.49 -13.08
C SER A 254 24.59 15.17 -13.97
N ASP A 255 24.21 13.89 -14.04
CA ASP A 255 23.00 13.43 -14.71
C ASP A 255 21.88 13.31 -13.66
N GLU A 256 20.96 14.26 -13.68
CA GLU A 256 19.86 14.32 -12.72
C GLU A 256 18.88 13.14 -12.88
N GLU A 257 18.76 12.58 -14.09
CA GLU A 257 17.90 11.42 -14.36
C GLU A 257 18.51 10.15 -13.78
N LEU A 258 19.81 9.93 -14.01
CA LEU A 258 20.53 8.80 -13.40
C LEU A 258 20.55 8.89 -11.87
N THR A 259 20.67 10.09 -11.32
CA THR A 259 20.50 10.33 -9.89
C THR A 259 19.09 9.92 -9.44
N GLY A 260 18.05 10.37 -10.15
CA GLY A 260 16.66 10.00 -9.89
C GLY A 260 16.42 8.49 -9.91
N TRP A 261 16.95 7.77 -10.91
CA TRP A 261 16.82 6.32 -11.03
C TRP A 261 17.44 5.56 -9.85
N TRP A 262 18.54 6.07 -9.29
CA TRP A 262 19.13 5.45 -8.10
C TRP A 262 18.16 5.51 -6.90
N PHE A 263 17.53 6.67 -6.67
CA PHE A 263 16.53 6.82 -5.60
C PHE A 263 15.23 6.08 -5.89
N ASP A 264 14.83 5.93 -7.16
CA ASP A 264 13.71 5.05 -7.56
C ASP A 264 14.01 3.58 -7.24
N GLY A 265 15.25 3.14 -7.46
CA GLY A 265 15.71 1.81 -7.09
C GLY A 265 15.73 1.57 -5.58
N VAL A 266 16.20 2.56 -4.80
CA VAL A 266 16.14 2.48 -3.33
C VAL A 266 14.70 2.44 -2.84
N TYR A 267 13.83 3.30 -3.36
CA TYR A 267 12.42 3.31 -2.99
C TYR A 267 11.70 1.99 -3.29
N THR A 268 12.01 1.39 -4.45
CA THR A 268 11.49 0.06 -4.81
C THR A 268 11.91 -0.97 -3.76
N ASN A 269 13.17 -0.92 -3.33
CA ASN A 269 13.69 -1.80 -2.28
C ASN A 269 13.05 -1.54 -0.92
N ASP A 270 12.83 -0.27 -0.56
CA ASP A 270 12.22 0.13 0.72
C ASP A 270 10.79 -0.39 0.85
N LEU A 271 10.00 -0.32 -0.24
CA LEU A 271 8.64 -0.89 -0.26
C LEU A 271 8.61 -2.41 -0.10
N CYS A 272 9.71 -3.10 -0.39
CA CYS A 272 9.85 -4.54 -0.18
C CYS A 272 10.31 -4.92 1.23
N VAL A 273 10.69 -3.97 2.09
CA VAL A 273 11.11 -4.24 3.47
C VAL A 273 9.93 -4.03 4.41
N ASP A 274 9.37 -5.11 4.96
CA ASP A 274 8.23 -5.06 5.88
C ASP A 274 8.31 -6.18 6.92
N THR A 275 7.41 -6.15 7.90
CA THR A 275 7.17 -7.24 8.84
C THR A 275 6.51 -8.40 8.13
N PHE A 276 7.09 -9.59 8.26
CA PHE A 276 6.51 -10.81 7.74
C PHE A 276 5.29 -11.21 8.57
N ARG A 277 4.12 -11.25 7.91
CA ARG A 277 2.83 -11.67 8.46
C ARG A 277 2.29 -12.81 7.60
N GLY A 278 2.79 -14.03 7.80
CA GLY A 278 2.70 -15.12 6.84
C GLY A 278 1.27 -15.40 6.37
N SER A 279 0.38 -15.80 7.29
CA SER A 279 -1.02 -16.12 6.92
C SER A 279 -1.83 -14.90 6.48
N GLU A 280 -1.49 -13.71 6.98
CA GLU A 280 -2.30 -12.49 6.78
C GLU A 280 -1.97 -11.73 5.50
N ASP A 281 -0.71 -11.73 5.05
CA ASP A 281 -0.27 -10.88 3.95
C ASP A 281 0.52 -11.62 2.86
N ALA A 282 1.25 -12.70 3.20
CA ALA A 282 2.10 -13.44 2.25
C ALA A 282 1.30 -14.37 1.32
N GLU A 283 2.00 -15.05 0.41
CA GLU A 283 1.42 -15.98 -0.55
C GLU A 283 0.60 -17.08 0.16
N PRO A 284 -0.71 -17.19 -0.14
CA PRO A 284 -1.60 -18.11 0.58
C PRO A 284 -1.31 -19.60 0.33
N ARG A 285 -0.47 -19.97 -0.66
CA ARG A 285 -0.06 -21.37 -0.95
C ARG A 285 1.07 -21.89 -0.05
N GLY A 286 0.97 -21.63 1.25
CA GLY A 286 1.88 -22.20 2.25
C GLY A 286 3.25 -21.54 2.31
N ALA A 287 3.33 -20.23 2.04
CA ALA A 287 4.56 -19.46 2.21
C ALA A 287 4.82 -18.99 3.64
N GLY A 288 3.93 -19.31 4.59
CA GLY A 288 4.12 -18.95 6.00
C GLY A 288 5.31 -19.68 6.63
N SER A 289 6.22 -18.91 7.24
CA SER A 289 7.32 -19.42 8.06
C SER A 289 7.16 -18.98 9.52
N GLU A 290 7.08 -19.95 10.44
CA GLU A 290 7.02 -19.69 11.89
C GLU A 290 8.29 -18.99 12.40
N THR A 291 9.44 -19.22 11.75
CA THR A 291 10.71 -18.61 12.11
C THR A 291 10.84 -17.17 11.60
N LEU A 292 9.99 -16.72 10.68
CA LEU A 292 9.93 -15.33 10.20
C LEU A 292 8.78 -14.52 10.77
N GLU A 293 7.73 -15.15 11.29
CA GLU A 293 6.55 -14.44 11.79
C GLU A 293 6.89 -13.29 12.74
N GLY A 294 6.41 -12.09 12.42
CA GLY A 294 6.64 -10.87 13.19
C GLY A 294 8.03 -10.24 13.04
N LYS A 295 8.93 -10.82 12.22
CA LYS A 295 10.24 -10.23 11.91
C LYS A 295 10.17 -9.35 10.69
N VAL A 296 11.02 -8.33 10.65
CA VAL A 296 11.29 -7.59 9.41
C VAL A 296 12.06 -8.47 8.43
N VAL A 297 11.63 -8.49 7.17
CA VAL A 297 12.21 -9.26 6.06
C VAL A 297 12.27 -8.41 4.79
N ILE A 298 12.98 -8.94 3.79
CA ILE A 298 12.92 -8.42 2.42
C ILE A 298 12.01 -9.35 1.63
N HIS A 299 10.87 -8.85 1.20
CA HIS A 299 9.94 -9.51 0.29
C HIS A 299 10.41 -9.35 -1.17
N ASP A 300 9.93 -10.21 -2.06
CA ASP A 300 10.10 -10.08 -3.52
C ASP A 300 9.44 -8.79 -4.04
N ALA A 301 8.19 -8.53 -3.63
CA ALA A 301 7.45 -7.33 -4.01
C ALA A 301 6.30 -7.00 -3.04
N PRO A 302 5.89 -5.71 -2.96
CA PRO A 302 4.85 -5.26 -2.04
C PRO A 302 3.42 -5.66 -2.42
N LYS A 303 3.14 -5.87 -3.71
CA LYS A 303 1.80 -6.26 -4.17
C LYS A 303 1.56 -7.76 -3.99
N ARG A 304 2.50 -8.55 -4.50
CA ARG A 304 2.58 -10.02 -4.53
C ARG A 304 4.02 -10.41 -4.88
N ASP A 305 4.51 -11.59 -4.55
CA ASP A 305 3.84 -12.64 -3.75
C ASP A 305 4.01 -12.36 -2.24
N ARG A 306 4.86 -11.39 -1.89
CA ARG A 306 5.27 -11.00 -0.53
C ARG A 306 6.01 -12.13 0.18
N ASP A 307 6.85 -12.83 -0.58
CA ASP A 307 7.63 -13.95 -0.10
C ASP A 307 9.12 -13.58 -0.07
N PRO A 308 9.91 -14.06 0.91
CA PRO A 308 11.33 -13.74 0.99
C PRO A 308 12.14 -14.70 0.10
N TYR A 309 12.23 -14.37 -1.19
CA TYR A 309 13.00 -15.14 -2.18
C TYR A 309 14.51 -14.90 -2.07
N VAL A 310 15.30 -15.98 -2.15
CA VAL A 310 16.76 -15.92 -2.02
C VAL A 310 17.43 -15.18 -3.20
N GLY A 311 16.85 -15.29 -4.39
CA GLY A 311 17.35 -14.61 -5.59
C GLY A 311 17.22 -13.10 -5.48
N ASP A 312 16.05 -12.64 -5.07
CA ASP A 312 15.70 -11.24 -4.82
C ASP A 312 16.57 -10.67 -3.70
N LEU A 313 16.72 -11.41 -2.60
CA LEU A 313 17.58 -11.05 -1.49
C LEU A 313 19.02 -10.75 -1.94
N ALA A 314 19.59 -11.55 -2.85
CA ALA A 314 20.96 -11.39 -3.32
C ALA A 314 21.21 -10.02 -3.99
N VAL A 315 20.16 -9.41 -4.56
CA VAL A 315 20.22 -8.10 -5.22
C VAL A 315 19.77 -7.00 -4.26
N ALA A 316 18.60 -7.17 -3.64
CA ALA A 316 17.93 -6.20 -2.77
C ALA A 316 18.77 -5.85 -1.53
N ALA A 317 19.42 -6.85 -0.91
CA ALA A 317 20.23 -6.63 0.29
C ALA A 317 21.43 -5.70 0.03
N LEU A 318 22.02 -5.75 -1.17
CA LEU A 318 23.13 -4.87 -1.53
C LEU A 318 22.67 -3.43 -1.69
N THR A 319 21.56 -3.19 -2.39
CA THR A 319 20.93 -1.87 -2.50
C THR A 319 20.64 -1.29 -1.12
N GLY A 320 19.97 -2.06 -0.26
CA GLY A 320 19.65 -1.66 1.10
C GLY A 320 20.89 -1.37 1.96
N TYR A 321 21.96 -2.14 1.80
CA TYR A 321 23.21 -1.90 2.52
C TYR A 321 23.91 -0.61 2.07
N VAL A 322 23.96 -0.32 0.77
CA VAL A 322 24.62 0.91 0.28
C VAL A 322 23.78 2.16 0.53
N SER A 323 22.45 2.06 0.60
CA SER A 323 21.57 3.21 0.87
C SER A 323 21.36 3.45 2.37
N HIS A 324 21.06 2.41 3.16
CA HIS A 324 20.68 2.55 4.59
C HIS A 324 21.71 1.99 5.57
N GLY A 325 22.74 1.28 5.11
CA GLY A 325 23.80 0.74 5.96
C GLY A 325 23.30 -0.26 7.01
N LYS A 326 23.94 -0.25 8.18
CA LYS A 326 23.52 -1.08 9.32
C LYS A 326 22.25 -0.50 9.95
N GLY A 327 21.22 -1.31 10.04
CA GLY A 327 19.91 -0.96 10.62
C GLY A 327 18.83 -1.96 10.21
N THR A 328 17.58 -1.49 10.16
CA THR A 328 16.39 -2.29 9.82
C THR A 328 16.54 -3.07 8.52
N VAL A 329 17.02 -2.44 7.44
CA VAL A 329 17.16 -3.11 6.14
C VAL A 329 18.21 -4.23 6.19
N SER A 330 19.35 -4.01 6.84
CA SER A 330 20.36 -5.08 7.02
C SER A 330 19.89 -6.20 7.96
N GLU A 331 19.04 -5.87 8.95
CA GLU A 331 18.41 -6.86 9.83
C GLU A 331 17.42 -7.72 9.06
N ALA A 332 16.64 -7.12 8.16
CA ALA A 332 15.76 -7.80 7.23
C ALA A 332 16.51 -8.89 6.46
N SER A 333 17.66 -8.55 5.87
CA SER A 333 18.50 -9.51 5.16
C SER A 333 18.99 -10.64 6.07
N ARG A 334 19.41 -10.31 7.29
CA ARG A 334 19.87 -11.31 8.28
C ARG A 334 18.76 -12.29 8.65
N ASN A 335 17.54 -11.79 8.85
CA ASN A 335 16.40 -12.62 9.24
C ASN A 335 16.07 -13.64 8.15
N VAL A 336 16.03 -13.21 6.89
CA VAL A 336 15.82 -14.10 5.73
C VAL A 336 16.95 -15.13 5.61
N LEU A 337 18.22 -14.73 5.71
CA LEU A 337 19.35 -15.67 5.66
C LEU A 337 19.33 -16.70 6.80
N ALA A 338 18.93 -16.28 8.01
CA ALA A 338 18.82 -17.17 9.15
C ALA A 338 17.70 -18.19 8.97
N ASP A 339 16.58 -17.79 8.37
CA ASP A 339 15.48 -18.69 8.03
C ASP A 339 15.90 -19.72 6.97
N LEU A 340 16.48 -19.27 5.85
CA LEU A 340 16.99 -20.14 4.79
C LEU A 340 17.99 -21.18 5.32
N ALA A 341 18.85 -20.78 6.27
CA ALA A 341 19.79 -21.70 6.91
C ALA A 341 19.09 -22.72 7.82
N ALA A 342 18.02 -22.32 8.52
CA ALA A 342 17.22 -23.23 9.34
C ALA A 342 16.45 -24.26 8.49
N HIS A 343 16.04 -23.87 7.29
CA HIS A 343 15.32 -24.72 6.32
C HIS A 343 16.24 -25.42 5.31
N GLN A 344 17.57 -25.31 5.48
CA GLN A 344 18.50 -26.05 4.64
C GLN A 344 18.35 -27.55 4.87
N ARG A 345 18.16 -28.29 3.79
CA ARG A 345 18.07 -29.76 3.83
C ARG A 345 19.41 -30.40 4.18
N GLY A 346 19.37 -31.65 4.64
CA GLY A 346 20.58 -32.41 4.98
C GLY A 346 21.55 -32.68 3.82
N ASP A 347 21.12 -32.51 2.57
CA ASP A 347 21.96 -32.57 1.36
C ASP A 347 22.57 -31.21 0.98
N GLY A 348 22.35 -30.18 1.80
CA GLY A 348 22.85 -28.82 1.59
C GLY A 348 21.97 -27.96 0.67
N TRP A 349 20.84 -28.47 0.17
CA TRP A 349 19.92 -27.68 -0.64
C TRP A 349 19.25 -26.58 0.20
N ILE A 350 19.25 -25.35 -0.33
CA ILE A 350 18.58 -24.18 0.25
C ILE A 350 17.31 -23.92 -0.56
N PRO A 351 16.15 -23.71 0.08
CA PRO A 351 14.91 -23.42 -0.64
C PRO A 351 14.97 -22.09 -1.40
N PRO A 352 14.20 -21.96 -2.50
CA PRO A 352 14.18 -20.74 -3.30
C PRO A 352 13.55 -19.55 -2.56
N ALA A 353 12.67 -19.81 -1.61
CA ALA A 353 12.09 -18.82 -0.71
C ALA A 353 12.20 -19.30 0.73
N SER A 354 12.11 -18.37 1.67
CA SER A 354 12.05 -18.65 3.10
C SER A 354 10.65 -19.14 3.46
N MET A 355 10.50 -20.44 3.73
CA MET A 355 9.23 -21.12 3.99
C MET A 355 9.46 -22.49 4.61
#